data_AF-A0A5C9BK78-F1
#
_entry.id   AF-A0A5C9BK78-F1
#
_cell.length_a   1.000
_cell.length_b   1.000
_cell.length_c   1.000
_cell.angle_alpha   90.00
_cell.angle_beta   90.00
_cell.angle_gamma   90.00
#
_symmetry.space_group_name_H-M   'P 1'
#
loop_
_entity.id
_entity.type
_entity.pdbx_description
1 polymer ?
#
loop_
_entity_poly.entity_id
_entity_poly.type
_entity_poly.pdbx_seq_one_letter_code
_entity_poly.pdbx_strand_id
1 'polypeptide(L)'
;MEIQNNGNGAVLDLVNALNAATAAGTYASVALPNGGTGTDAIRVAMIYKPAKLALVGGAVSDTNAIHNRPPLIQTFSAANGEKFSVVVNHFKSKGSCPTSGNDADQGDGQGCWNALRTEQSQALRTYITSLQASSGDADVIVIGDLNAYGKEDPIIDFTAAGYVNQVDRFNSLGYSYVFDGEAGYLDHALATPSLSAQIAGAKHWRINADEPAIIDYNTEYKQPACATCGPDYYTNTAYRSSDHDPVVIGLNLLKQIGGTAGRDTLTGTAGDDVIAGGIGADTLTGGAGADQFVFTSLRDGVDTITDFQPGIDRIVLTQLLRSVGITSANPIASGYVTCKAVGADAMIGVDPDASGAAVSRNLVLVKNQGCAVATPGNIEF
;
A
#
# COMPACT_ATOMS: atom_id res chain seq x y z
N MET A 1 -3.61 14.11 -0.35
CA MET A 1 -3.08 15.35 -0.95
C MET A 1 -4.11 16.43 -0.79
N GLU A 2 -3.67 17.58 -0.33
CA GLU A 2 -4.48 18.80 -0.24
C GLU A 2 -4.29 19.65 -1.48
N ILE A 3 -5.38 20.25 -1.95
CA ILE A 3 -5.40 21.10 -3.13
C ILE A 3 -6.38 22.25 -2.92
N GLN A 4 -6.23 23.31 -3.71
CA GLN A 4 -7.23 24.37 -3.79
C GLN A 4 -8.61 23.82 -4.14
N ASN A 5 -9.64 24.27 -3.43
CA ASN A 5 -11.02 23.91 -3.69
C ASN A 5 -11.63 24.77 -4.83
N ASN A 6 -11.24 24.46 -6.07
CA ASN A 6 -11.78 25.05 -7.30
C ASN A 6 -12.49 23.99 -8.17
N GLY A 7 -13.19 23.07 -7.51
CA GLY A 7 -13.67 21.85 -8.15
C GLY A 7 -12.52 20.91 -8.47
N ASN A 8 -12.43 20.43 -9.71
CA ASN A 8 -11.34 19.56 -10.18
C ASN A 8 -10.21 20.32 -10.91
N GLY A 9 -10.25 21.65 -11.00
CA GLY A 9 -9.24 22.43 -11.74
C GLY A 9 -7.81 22.12 -11.29
N ALA A 10 -7.54 22.31 -9.99
CA ALA A 10 -6.21 22.12 -9.42
C ALA A 10 -5.66 20.67 -9.59
N VAL A 11 -6.49 19.64 -9.38
CA VAL A 11 -6.04 18.24 -9.55
C VAL A 11 -5.81 17.91 -11.03
N LEU A 12 -6.64 18.45 -11.93
CA LEU A 12 -6.49 18.22 -13.36
C LEU A 12 -5.24 18.89 -13.92
N ASP A 13 -4.88 20.07 -13.44
CA ASP A 13 -3.61 20.73 -13.82
C ASP A 13 -2.41 19.84 -13.46
N LEU A 14 -2.41 19.26 -12.25
CA LEU A 14 -1.37 18.31 -11.83
C LEU A 14 -1.37 17.03 -12.67
N VAL A 15 -2.54 16.44 -12.93
CA VAL A 15 -2.65 15.24 -13.79
C VAL A 15 -2.17 15.52 -15.21
N ASN A 16 -2.48 16.69 -15.77
CA ASN A 16 -2.03 17.10 -17.10
C ASN A 16 -0.51 17.25 -17.13
N ALA A 17 0.10 17.88 -16.13
CA ALA A 17 1.54 18.00 -16.01
C ALA A 17 2.23 16.63 -15.88
N LEU A 18 1.69 15.74 -15.05
CA LEU A 18 2.20 14.37 -14.89
C LEU A 18 2.13 13.58 -16.20
N ASN A 19 1.02 13.66 -16.93
CA ASN A 19 0.84 12.99 -18.21
C ASN A 19 1.75 13.57 -19.31
N ALA A 20 2.01 14.88 -19.30
CA ALA A 20 2.97 15.53 -20.20
C ALA A 20 4.42 15.12 -19.92
N ALA A 21 4.78 14.94 -18.64
CA ALA A 21 6.11 14.50 -18.22
C ALA A 21 6.34 12.98 -18.38
N THR A 22 5.27 12.21 -18.56
CA THR A 22 5.32 10.75 -18.73
C THR A 22 4.74 10.35 -20.08
N ALA A 23 3.51 9.84 -20.11
CA ALA A 23 2.75 9.59 -21.32
C ALA A 23 1.27 9.94 -21.07
N ALA A 24 0.58 10.39 -22.12
CA ALA A 24 -0.84 10.70 -22.05
C ALA A 24 -1.65 9.50 -21.52
N GLY A 25 -2.53 9.75 -20.54
CA GLY A 25 -3.36 8.71 -19.92
C GLY A 25 -2.66 7.85 -18.86
N THR A 26 -1.41 8.14 -18.50
CA THR A 26 -0.70 7.41 -17.43
C THR A 26 -1.34 7.63 -16.06
N TYR A 27 -1.81 8.85 -15.81
CA TYR A 27 -2.45 9.27 -14.56
C TYR A 27 -3.85 9.82 -14.82
N ALA A 28 -4.74 9.59 -13.86
CA ALA A 28 -6.08 10.17 -13.79
C ALA A 28 -6.37 10.61 -12.35
N SER A 29 -7.29 11.56 -12.17
CA SER A 29 -7.81 11.94 -10.86
C SER A 29 -9.10 11.21 -10.54
N VAL A 30 -9.32 10.89 -9.27
CA VAL A 30 -10.64 10.47 -8.79
C VAL A 30 -11.62 11.64 -8.90
N ALA A 31 -12.85 11.36 -9.33
CA ALA A 31 -13.89 12.38 -9.47
C ALA A 31 -14.35 12.93 -8.11
N LEU A 32 -14.93 14.13 -8.10
CA LEU A 32 -15.58 14.64 -6.90
C LEU A 32 -16.80 13.77 -6.55
N PRO A 33 -16.98 13.40 -5.28
CA PRO A 33 -18.16 12.67 -4.85
C PRO A 33 -19.40 13.57 -4.94
N ASN A 34 -20.58 12.96 -5.00
CA ASN A 34 -21.84 13.70 -4.90
C ASN A 34 -21.88 14.47 -3.58
N GLY A 35 -22.15 15.78 -3.64
CA GLY A 35 -22.06 16.68 -2.48
C GLY A 35 -20.69 17.32 -2.28
N GLY A 36 -19.67 16.94 -3.07
CA GLY A 36 -18.32 17.46 -2.99
C GLY A 36 -17.58 17.03 -1.72
N THR A 37 -16.46 17.70 -1.43
CA THR A 37 -15.62 17.47 -0.24
C THR A 37 -15.58 18.73 0.63
N GLY A 38 -16.75 19.34 0.85
CA GLY A 38 -16.91 20.57 1.64
C GLY A 38 -16.65 21.86 0.87
N THR A 39 -16.73 22.98 1.61
CA THR A 39 -16.66 24.36 1.09
C THR A 39 -15.43 25.13 1.55
N ASP A 40 -14.52 24.49 2.29
CA ASP A 40 -13.24 25.08 2.71
C ASP A 40 -12.41 25.48 1.48
N ALA A 41 -11.52 26.45 1.62
CA ALA A 41 -10.64 26.91 0.53
C ALA A 41 -9.70 25.81 0.03
N ILE A 42 -9.43 24.81 0.87
CA ILE A 42 -8.65 23.62 0.53
C ILE A 42 -9.50 22.35 0.68
N ARG A 43 -9.19 21.34 -0.14
CA ARG A 43 -9.84 20.02 -0.11
C ARG A 43 -8.84 18.91 -0.36
N VAL A 44 -9.27 17.67 -0.14
CA VAL A 44 -8.47 16.49 -0.47
C VAL A 44 -8.73 15.97 -1.89
N ALA A 45 -7.71 15.37 -2.50
CA ALA A 45 -7.78 14.74 -3.81
C ALA A 45 -6.94 13.44 -3.91
N MET A 46 -7.25 12.63 -4.92
CA MET A 46 -6.52 11.41 -5.27
C MET A 46 -6.16 11.40 -6.76
N ILE A 47 -4.93 10.98 -7.05
CA ILE A 47 -4.43 10.70 -8.39
C ILE A 47 -4.02 9.22 -8.42
N TYR A 48 -4.39 8.52 -9.49
CA TYR A 48 -4.12 7.08 -9.66
C TYR A 48 -3.68 6.77 -11.09
N LYS A 49 -3.15 5.56 -11.30
CA LYS A 49 -2.81 5.03 -12.63
C LYS A 49 -3.92 4.09 -13.12
N PRO A 50 -4.72 4.46 -14.13
CA PRO A 50 -5.85 3.64 -14.58
C PRO A 50 -5.42 2.31 -15.22
N ALA A 51 -4.17 2.20 -15.68
CA ALA A 51 -3.60 0.94 -16.17
C ALA A 51 -3.27 -0.07 -15.04
N LYS A 52 -3.33 0.35 -13.77
CA LYS A 52 -3.03 -0.50 -12.61
C LYS A 52 -4.24 -0.73 -11.72
N LEU A 53 -5.12 0.25 -11.61
CA LEU A 53 -6.28 0.20 -10.73
C LEU A 53 -7.53 0.64 -11.48
N ALA A 54 -8.58 -0.17 -11.36
CA ALA A 54 -9.94 0.20 -11.76
C ALA A 54 -10.68 0.84 -10.58
N LEU A 55 -11.62 1.75 -10.88
CA LEU A 55 -12.53 2.31 -9.89
C LEU A 55 -13.70 1.35 -9.65
N VAL A 56 -13.99 1.04 -8.38
CA VAL A 56 -15.17 0.27 -7.99
C VAL A 56 -16.23 1.24 -7.49
N GLY A 57 -17.25 1.47 -8.32
CA GLY A 57 -18.26 2.50 -8.05
C GLY A 57 -17.71 3.92 -8.14
N GLY A 58 -18.57 4.89 -7.83
CA GLY A 58 -18.18 6.30 -7.74
C GLY A 58 -17.53 6.62 -6.39
N ALA A 59 -16.71 7.66 -6.36
CA ALA A 59 -16.16 8.18 -5.11
C ALA A 59 -17.26 8.63 -4.15
N VAL A 60 -17.03 8.48 -2.86
CA VAL A 60 -17.93 8.87 -1.78
C VAL A 60 -17.19 9.75 -0.75
N SER A 61 -17.96 10.35 0.17
CA SER A 61 -17.45 11.19 1.24
C SER A 61 -18.25 10.96 2.51
N ASP A 62 -17.60 11.04 3.67
CA ASP A 62 -18.30 11.19 4.95
C ASP A 62 -18.73 12.66 5.10
N THR A 63 -20.02 12.94 4.90
CA THR A 63 -20.56 14.31 4.95
C THR A 63 -20.97 14.75 6.35
N ASN A 64 -20.53 14.04 7.41
CA ASN A 64 -20.74 14.49 8.77
C ASN A 64 -20.17 15.91 8.95
N ALA A 65 -20.97 16.81 9.53
CA ALA A 65 -20.62 18.22 9.71
C ALA A 65 -19.39 18.45 10.62
N ILE A 66 -18.96 17.42 11.37
CA ILE A 66 -17.73 17.46 12.16
C ILE A 66 -16.48 17.61 11.29
N HIS A 67 -16.53 17.17 10.04
CA HIS A 67 -15.43 17.28 9.10
C HIS A 67 -15.46 18.65 8.44
N ASN A 68 -14.56 19.55 8.84
CA ASN A 68 -14.37 20.83 8.13
C ASN A 68 -14.02 20.60 6.65
N ARG A 69 -13.26 19.54 6.40
CA ARG A 69 -12.90 19.01 5.09
C ARG A 69 -13.33 17.55 5.03
N PRO A 70 -14.55 17.29 4.53
CA PRO A 70 -15.03 15.92 4.32
C PRO A 70 -14.02 15.06 3.56
N PRO A 71 -13.79 13.81 3.98
CA PRO A 71 -12.80 12.94 3.38
C PRO A 71 -13.21 12.49 1.98
N LEU A 72 -12.22 12.28 1.11
CA LEU A 72 -12.44 11.64 -0.19
C LEU A 72 -12.21 10.15 -0.06
N ILE A 73 -13.16 9.34 -0.50
CA ILE A 73 -13.13 7.89 -0.37
C ILE A 73 -13.34 7.25 -1.74
N GLN A 74 -12.45 6.33 -2.11
CA GLN A 74 -12.56 5.55 -3.34
C GLN A 74 -12.14 4.10 -3.10
N THR A 75 -12.99 3.17 -3.52
CA THR A 75 -12.63 1.75 -3.61
C THR A 75 -11.99 1.49 -4.97
N PHE A 76 -10.82 0.85 -4.96
CA PHE A 76 -10.10 0.42 -6.15
C PHE A 76 -10.13 -1.09 -6.28
N SER A 77 -9.89 -1.58 -7.50
CA SER A 77 -9.62 -3.00 -7.75
C SER A 77 -8.38 -3.17 -8.61
N ALA A 78 -7.54 -4.13 -8.24
CA ALA A 78 -6.40 -4.57 -9.03
C ALA A 78 -6.83 -5.54 -10.15
N ALA A 79 -5.92 -5.85 -11.07
CA ALA A 79 -6.22 -6.72 -12.22
C ALA A 79 -6.61 -8.16 -11.84
N ASN A 80 -6.24 -8.61 -10.63
CA ASN A 80 -6.65 -9.89 -10.07
C ASN A 80 -8.03 -9.85 -9.37
N GLY A 81 -8.64 -8.67 -9.29
CA GLY A 81 -9.94 -8.46 -8.66
C GLY A 81 -9.88 -8.25 -7.15
N GLU A 82 -8.69 -8.29 -6.53
CA GLU A 82 -8.52 -7.81 -5.15
C GLU A 82 -8.93 -6.34 -5.07
N LYS A 83 -9.49 -5.95 -3.94
CA LYS A 83 -10.02 -4.60 -3.70
C LYS A 83 -9.44 -4.02 -2.44
N PHE A 84 -9.47 -2.71 -2.37
CA PHE A 84 -9.20 -1.96 -1.15
C PHE A 84 -9.79 -0.56 -1.29
N SER A 85 -10.12 0.06 -0.16
CA SER A 85 -10.62 1.43 -0.11
C SER A 85 -9.58 2.37 0.47
N VAL A 86 -9.37 3.49 -0.19
CA VAL A 86 -8.52 4.58 0.28
C VAL A 86 -9.40 5.70 0.81
N VAL A 87 -9.15 6.14 2.03
CA VAL A 87 -9.82 7.26 2.69
C VAL A 87 -8.78 8.36 2.88
N VAL A 88 -8.84 9.43 2.08
CA VAL A 88 -7.93 10.58 2.20
C VAL A 88 -8.57 11.64 3.08
N ASN A 89 -7.81 12.12 4.06
CA ASN A 89 -8.27 13.03 5.10
C ASN A 89 -7.38 14.25 5.21
N HIS A 90 -7.94 15.32 5.78
CA HIS A 90 -7.18 16.43 6.34
C HIS A 90 -7.94 16.98 7.56
N PHE A 91 -7.57 16.52 8.75
CA PHE A 91 -8.27 16.86 10.00
C PHE A 91 -8.05 18.31 10.42
N LYS A 92 -8.79 18.78 11.44
CA LYS A 92 -8.66 20.15 11.94
C LYS A 92 -7.23 20.44 12.40
N SER A 93 -6.66 21.54 11.91
CA SER A 93 -5.31 21.98 12.33
C SER A 93 -5.24 22.40 13.79
N LYS A 94 -4.04 22.32 14.38
CA LYS A 94 -3.79 22.77 15.76
C LYS A 94 -3.84 24.30 15.93
N GLY A 95 -3.87 25.07 14.83
CA GLY A 95 -3.89 26.54 14.85
C GLY A 95 -5.23 27.15 15.29
N SER A 96 -5.20 28.46 15.57
CA SER A 96 -6.37 29.26 15.99
C SER A 96 -7.04 28.75 17.27
N CYS A 97 -6.25 28.63 18.34
CA CYS A 97 -6.68 28.10 19.63
C CYS A 97 -7.85 28.88 20.25
N PRO A 98 -8.94 28.19 20.65
CA PRO A 98 -9.95 28.76 21.53
C PRO A 98 -9.35 29.16 22.88
N THR A 99 -9.94 30.17 23.53
CA THR A 99 -9.51 30.63 24.86
C THR A 99 -9.99 29.75 26.01
N SER A 100 -10.96 28.87 25.76
CA SER A 100 -11.61 28.01 26.76
C SER A 100 -12.36 26.86 26.12
N GLY A 101 -12.66 25.81 26.89
CA GLY A 101 -13.41 24.63 26.44
C GLY A 101 -12.51 23.47 26.02
N ASN A 102 -13.12 22.38 25.54
CA ASN A 102 -12.40 21.14 25.23
C ASN A 102 -11.43 21.29 24.04
N ASP A 103 -11.68 22.24 23.14
CA ASP A 103 -10.81 22.52 21.99
C ASP A 103 -9.70 23.55 22.30
N ALA A 104 -9.72 24.18 23.48
CA ALA A 104 -8.60 24.98 23.93
C ALA A 104 -7.37 24.09 24.19
N ASP A 105 -6.18 24.67 24.23
CA ASP A 105 -4.99 23.95 24.66
C ASP A 105 -5.16 23.50 26.13
N GLN A 106 -5.09 22.20 26.37
CA GLN A 106 -5.19 21.63 27.71
C GLN A 106 -3.83 21.58 28.43
N GLY A 107 -2.74 21.93 27.75
CA GLY A 107 -1.38 21.85 28.31
C GLY A 107 -0.88 20.42 28.47
N ASP A 108 -1.44 19.48 27.72
CA ASP A 108 -1.13 18.05 27.76
C ASP A 108 -0.18 17.60 26.62
N GLY A 109 0.25 18.55 25.79
CA GLY A 109 1.16 18.32 24.65
C GLY A 109 0.44 17.97 23.33
N GLN A 110 -0.89 17.83 23.33
CA GLN A 110 -1.64 17.49 22.11
C GLN A 110 -2.04 18.73 21.31
N GLY A 111 -2.03 19.88 21.96
CA GLY A 111 -2.38 21.19 21.40
C GLY A 111 -3.86 21.35 21.15
N CYS A 112 -4.24 22.50 20.60
CA CYS A 112 -5.64 22.87 20.40
C CYS A 112 -6.38 21.93 19.44
N TRP A 113 -7.71 21.96 19.53
CA TRP A 113 -8.62 21.18 18.69
C TRP A 113 -8.45 19.66 18.79
N ASN A 114 -7.80 19.16 19.86
CA ASN A 114 -7.62 17.72 20.04
C ASN A 114 -8.95 16.99 20.25
N ALA A 115 -9.90 17.62 20.97
CA ALA A 115 -11.25 17.08 21.15
C ALA A 115 -11.97 16.94 19.79
N LEU A 116 -12.00 18.00 18.98
CA LEU A 116 -12.58 17.94 17.63
C LEU A 116 -11.89 16.90 16.72
N ARG A 117 -10.55 16.81 16.74
CA ARG A 117 -9.82 15.78 15.96
C ARG A 117 -10.21 14.35 16.40
N THR A 118 -10.44 14.15 17.69
CA THR A 118 -10.91 12.86 18.24
C THR A 118 -12.36 12.57 17.83
N GLU A 119 -13.23 13.57 17.80
CA GLU A 119 -14.60 13.41 17.27
C GLU A 119 -14.59 13.11 15.76
N GLN A 120 -13.67 13.71 14.99
CA GLN A 120 -13.43 13.41 13.58
C GLN A 120 -12.99 11.96 13.37
N SER A 121 -12.07 11.43 14.19
CA SER A 121 -11.66 10.01 14.09
C SER A 121 -12.82 9.05 14.38
N GLN A 122 -13.63 9.33 15.40
CA GLN A 122 -14.78 8.51 15.77
C GLN A 122 -15.86 8.48 14.69
N ALA A 123 -16.20 9.64 14.12
CA ALA A 123 -17.15 9.75 13.01
C ALA A 123 -16.64 8.97 11.78
N LEU A 124 -15.36 9.15 11.44
CA LEU A 124 -14.75 8.49 10.30
C LEU A 124 -14.74 6.97 10.45
N ARG A 125 -14.41 6.44 11.63
CA ARG A 125 -14.47 4.98 11.87
C ARG A 125 -15.87 4.42 11.72
N THR A 126 -16.88 5.14 12.21
CA THR A 126 -18.28 4.76 12.04
C THR A 126 -18.66 4.69 10.56
N TYR A 127 -18.20 5.68 9.77
CA TYR A 127 -18.39 5.67 8.33
C TYR A 127 -17.65 4.49 7.67
N ILE A 128 -16.41 4.21 8.05
CA ILE A 128 -15.62 3.10 7.50
C ILE A 128 -16.30 1.75 7.74
N THR A 129 -16.92 1.53 8.90
CA THR A 129 -17.71 0.32 9.13
C THR A 129 -18.86 0.19 8.13
N SER A 130 -19.54 1.29 7.81
CA SER A 130 -20.60 1.32 6.78
C SER A 130 -20.03 1.12 5.38
N LEU A 131 -18.87 1.71 5.09
CA LEU A 131 -18.15 1.54 3.83
C LEU A 131 -17.83 0.06 3.59
N GLN A 132 -17.21 -0.62 4.56
CA GLN A 132 -16.86 -2.04 4.47
C GLN A 132 -18.09 -2.93 4.19
N ALA A 133 -19.22 -2.62 4.82
CA ALA A 133 -20.47 -3.32 4.56
C ALA A 133 -21.00 -3.08 3.14
N SER A 134 -20.90 -1.84 2.64
CA SER A 134 -21.41 -1.44 1.32
C SER A 134 -20.52 -1.87 0.14
N SER A 135 -19.19 -1.87 0.33
CA SER A 135 -18.21 -2.31 -0.67
C SER A 135 -18.10 -3.83 -0.74
N GLY A 136 -18.50 -4.53 0.33
CA GLY A 136 -18.28 -5.96 0.52
C GLY A 136 -16.81 -6.30 0.73
N ASP A 137 -16.00 -5.34 1.15
CA ASP A 137 -14.55 -5.44 1.24
C ASP A 137 -14.04 -4.84 2.56
N ALA A 138 -13.23 -5.60 3.29
CA ALA A 138 -12.75 -5.22 4.62
C ALA A 138 -11.49 -4.35 4.58
N ASP A 139 -10.85 -4.22 3.42
CA ASP A 139 -9.53 -3.62 3.28
C ASP A 139 -9.65 -2.12 3.12
N VAL A 140 -9.30 -1.39 4.18
CA VAL A 140 -9.41 0.07 4.20
C VAL A 140 -8.14 0.67 4.77
N ILE A 141 -7.66 1.72 4.10
CA ILE A 141 -6.56 2.55 4.59
C ILE A 141 -6.98 4.00 4.73
N VAL A 142 -6.75 4.55 5.91
CA VAL A 142 -6.89 5.96 6.23
C VAL A 142 -5.54 6.62 6.03
N ILE A 143 -5.46 7.57 5.11
CA ILE A 143 -4.26 8.33 4.80
C ILE A 143 -4.50 9.84 4.85
N GLY A 144 -3.41 10.59 5.00
CA GLY A 144 -3.39 12.05 4.96
C GLY A 144 -2.95 12.67 6.27
N ASP A 145 -2.96 14.00 6.30
CA ASP A 145 -2.61 14.79 7.48
C ASP A 145 -3.76 14.75 8.49
N LEU A 146 -3.58 14.01 9.59
CA LEU A 146 -4.56 13.96 10.68
C LEU A 146 -4.32 15.05 11.73
N ASN A 147 -3.34 15.93 11.48
CA ASN A 147 -2.93 17.02 12.36
C ASN A 147 -2.66 16.57 13.79
N ALA A 148 -2.22 15.32 13.98
CA ALA A 148 -1.99 14.71 15.27
C ALA A 148 -0.74 13.82 15.22
N TYR A 149 0.13 13.90 16.23
CA TYR A 149 1.24 12.97 16.34
C TYR A 149 0.76 11.56 16.71
N GLY A 150 1.58 10.55 16.42
CA GLY A 150 1.19 9.13 16.51
C GLY A 150 0.76 8.60 17.88
N LYS A 151 0.92 9.38 18.96
CA LYS A 151 0.50 9.02 20.33
C LYS A 151 -0.57 9.98 20.89
N GLU A 152 -1.18 10.79 20.04
CA GLU A 152 -2.30 11.66 20.41
C GLU A 152 -3.64 10.92 20.30
N ASP A 153 -4.64 11.43 21.00
CA ASP A 153 -5.99 10.86 21.16
C ASP A 153 -6.66 10.41 19.86
N PRO A 154 -6.69 11.18 18.74
CA PRO A 154 -7.31 10.70 17.50
C PRO A 154 -6.61 9.45 16.92
N ILE A 155 -5.29 9.31 17.10
CA ILE A 155 -4.55 8.13 16.64
C ILE A 155 -4.75 6.96 17.62
N ILE A 156 -4.82 7.25 18.92
CA ILE A 156 -5.17 6.26 19.94
C ILE A 156 -6.58 5.71 19.69
N ASP A 157 -7.55 6.55 19.33
CA ASP A 157 -8.91 6.15 18.98
C ASP A 157 -8.95 5.14 17.81
N PHE A 158 -8.16 5.37 16.76
CA PHE A 158 -7.98 4.39 15.67
C PHE A 158 -7.34 3.09 16.14
N THR A 159 -6.21 3.18 16.85
CA THR A 159 -5.45 1.99 17.25
C THR A 159 -6.15 1.16 18.32
N ALA A 160 -6.91 1.79 19.22
CA ALA A 160 -7.80 1.11 20.18
C ALA A 160 -8.95 0.38 19.48
N ALA A 161 -9.37 0.85 18.29
CA ALA A 161 -10.33 0.17 17.43
C ALA A 161 -9.71 -0.90 16.51
N GLY A 162 -8.43 -1.23 16.69
CA GLY A 162 -7.74 -2.29 15.97
C GLY A 162 -7.07 -1.87 14.66
N TYR A 163 -7.12 -0.59 14.27
CA TYR A 163 -6.34 -0.12 13.13
C TYR A 163 -4.85 -0.17 13.46
N VAL A 164 -4.03 -0.48 12.46
CA VAL A 164 -2.58 -0.58 12.61
C VAL A 164 -1.93 0.63 11.95
N ASN A 165 -1.20 1.41 12.73
CA ASN A 165 -0.38 2.50 12.24
C ASN A 165 0.85 1.92 11.51
N GLN A 166 0.85 2.02 10.18
CA GLN A 166 1.89 1.43 9.34
C GLN A 166 3.20 2.21 9.41
N VAL A 167 3.13 3.53 9.62
CA VAL A 167 4.34 4.35 9.83
C VAL A 167 5.06 3.88 11.09
N ASP A 168 4.36 3.77 12.23
CA ASP A 168 4.94 3.28 13.49
C ASP A 168 5.42 1.82 13.37
N ARG A 169 4.65 0.96 12.68
CA ARG A 169 4.98 -0.46 12.48
C ARG A 169 6.32 -0.67 11.75
N PHE A 170 6.59 0.13 10.71
CA PHE A 170 7.78 -0.06 9.86
C PHE A 170 8.92 0.90 10.18
N ASN A 171 8.63 2.06 10.80
CA ASN A 171 9.63 3.03 11.23
C ASN A 171 9.11 3.91 12.39
N SER A 172 9.28 3.41 13.62
CA SER A 172 8.81 4.10 14.84
C SER A 172 9.51 5.44 15.15
N LEU A 173 10.63 5.74 14.48
CA LEU A 173 11.35 7.02 14.60
C LEU A 173 11.18 7.90 13.35
N GLY A 174 10.28 7.53 12.45
CA GLY A 174 9.97 8.34 11.27
C GLY A 174 9.31 9.67 11.65
N TYR A 175 9.58 10.70 10.85
CA TYR A 175 8.87 11.97 10.91
C TYR A 175 8.48 12.37 9.48
N SER A 176 7.45 13.20 9.34
CA SER A 176 7.02 13.80 8.07
C SER A 176 7.03 15.32 8.11
N TYR A 177 7.28 15.92 9.27
CA TYR A 177 7.10 17.34 9.54
C TYR A 177 8.08 17.81 10.61
N VAL A 178 8.56 19.05 10.47
CA VAL A 178 9.42 19.73 11.46
C VAL A 178 8.83 21.09 11.78
N PHE A 179 8.63 21.38 13.06
CA PHE A 179 8.06 22.64 13.52
C PHE A 179 8.76 23.14 14.78
N ASP A 180 9.23 24.39 14.76
CA ASP A 180 9.96 25.02 15.87
C ASP A 180 11.11 24.19 16.47
N GLY A 181 11.76 23.38 15.61
CA GLY A 181 12.87 22.52 16.01
C GLY A 181 12.47 21.14 16.56
N GLU A 182 11.17 20.85 16.62
CA GLU A 182 10.63 19.54 16.96
C GLU A 182 10.28 18.74 15.69
N ALA A 183 10.50 17.43 15.72
CA ALA A 183 10.28 16.54 14.57
C ALA A 183 9.27 15.44 14.93
N GLY A 184 8.28 15.25 14.07
CA GLY A 184 7.29 14.19 14.19
C GLY A 184 6.52 13.98 12.89
N TYR A 185 5.55 13.08 12.87
CA TYR A 185 4.70 12.86 11.70
C TYR A 185 3.24 13.17 12.02
N LEU A 186 2.62 13.90 11.10
CA LEU A 186 1.18 14.20 11.11
C LEU A 186 0.46 13.46 9.97
N ASP A 187 1.22 13.00 8.96
CA ASP A 187 0.74 12.19 7.85
C ASP A 187 0.72 10.72 8.25
N HIS A 188 -0.47 10.14 8.25
CA HIS A 188 -0.65 8.77 8.70
C HIS A 188 -0.96 7.82 7.55
N ALA A 189 -0.71 6.55 7.85
CA ALA A 189 -1.21 5.40 7.11
C ALA A 189 -1.78 4.40 8.12
N LEU A 190 -3.08 4.49 8.41
CA LEU A 190 -3.77 3.62 9.38
C LEU A 190 -4.58 2.60 8.60
N ALA A 191 -4.20 1.33 8.67
CA ALA A 191 -4.87 0.25 7.93
C ALA A 191 -5.75 -0.58 8.84
N THR A 192 -6.88 -1.08 8.33
CA THR A 192 -7.65 -2.14 8.98
C THR A 192 -6.78 -3.40 9.15
N PRO A 193 -7.09 -4.30 10.11
CA PRO A 193 -6.30 -5.52 10.32
C PRO A 193 -6.11 -6.37 9.05
N SER A 194 -7.15 -6.47 8.22
CA SER A 194 -7.13 -7.25 6.98
C SER A 194 -6.16 -6.67 5.95
N LEU A 195 -6.18 -5.35 5.73
CA LEU A 195 -5.26 -4.70 4.80
C LEU A 195 -3.84 -4.63 5.37
N SER A 196 -3.69 -4.45 6.68
CA SER A 196 -2.38 -4.46 7.35
C SER A 196 -1.61 -5.77 7.08
N ALA A 197 -2.30 -6.91 6.99
CA ALA A 197 -1.68 -8.19 6.62
C ALA A 197 -1.15 -8.22 5.19
N GLN A 198 -1.65 -7.34 4.32
CA GLN A 198 -1.26 -7.21 2.91
C GLN A 198 -0.28 -6.06 2.67
N ILE A 199 0.16 -5.34 3.71
CA ILE A 199 1.16 -4.27 3.56
C ILE A 199 2.57 -4.83 3.71
N ALA A 200 3.37 -4.68 2.65
CA ALA A 200 4.75 -5.13 2.58
C ALA A 200 5.73 -4.14 3.23
N GLY A 201 5.36 -2.86 3.34
CA GLY A 201 6.19 -1.84 3.98
C GLY A 201 5.57 -0.45 3.93
N ALA A 202 6.04 0.43 4.83
CA ALA A 202 5.74 1.86 4.79
C ALA A 202 6.97 2.69 5.18
N LYS A 203 7.18 3.85 4.53
CA LYS A 203 8.27 4.78 4.87
C LYS A 203 7.95 6.21 4.45
N HIS A 204 8.55 7.18 5.13
CA HIS A 204 8.60 8.55 4.63
C HIS A 204 9.65 8.66 3.52
N TRP A 205 9.28 9.29 2.41
CA TRP A 205 10.23 9.71 1.38
C TRP A 205 10.75 11.10 1.75
N ARG A 206 11.97 11.12 2.29
CA ARG A 206 12.64 12.30 2.85
C ARG A 206 13.06 13.29 1.75
N ILE A 207 12.17 14.19 1.35
CA ILE A 207 12.42 15.18 0.28
C ILE A 207 11.98 16.60 0.62
N ASN A 208 11.24 16.82 1.72
CA ASN A 208 10.54 18.07 2.01
C ASN A 208 10.73 18.52 3.48
N ALA A 209 10.50 17.65 4.46
CA ALA A 209 10.26 18.07 5.85
C ALA A 209 11.43 18.81 6.54
N ASP A 210 12.68 18.55 6.10
CA ASP A 210 13.88 19.18 6.68
C ASP A 210 14.17 20.57 6.09
N GLU A 211 13.36 21.03 5.13
CA GLU A 211 13.60 22.30 4.46
C GLU A 211 13.19 23.51 5.31
N PRO A 212 14.07 24.52 5.45
CA PRO A 212 13.73 25.70 6.21
C PRO A 212 12.80 26.63 5.41
N ALA A 213 11.88 27.29 6.10
CA ALA A 213 10.90 28.22 5.52
C ALA A 213 11.55 29.37 4.70
N ILE A 214 12.81 29.73 4.95
CA ILE A 214 13.50 30.78 4.18
C ILE A 214 13.75 30.41 2.71
N ILE A 215 13.71 29.13 2.34
CA ILE A 215 13.89 28.64 0.97
C ILE A 215 12.68 27.88 0.42
N ASP A 216 11.58 27.80 1.17
CA ASP A 216 10.32 27.18 0.72
C ASP A 216 9.59 28.04 -0.33
N TYR A 217 8.37 27.68 -0.71
CA TYR A 217 7.54 28.44 -1.66
C TYR A 217 6.67 29.53 -1.03
N ASN A 218 6.61 29.62 0.30
CA ASN A 218 5.79 30.60 1.01
C ASN A 218 6.37 32.01 0.87
N THR A 219 5.52 33.02 0.77
CA THR A 219 5.97 34.40 0.47
C THR A 219 5.94 35.32 1.68
N GLU A 220 5.16 34.98 2.70
CA GLU A 220 4.75 35.84 3.81
C GLU A 220 5.95 36.29 4.68
N TYR A 221 7.02 35.50 4.69
CA TYR A 221 8.23 35.74 5.50
C TYR A 221 9.44 36.18 4.67
N LYS A 222 9.21 36.67 3.44
CA LYS A 222 10.26 37.03 2.47
C LYS A 222 9.96 38.37 1.81
N GLN A 223 10.98 39.03 1.28
CA GLN A 223 10.78 40.23 0.46
C GLN A 223 10.14 39.86 -0.89
N PRO A 224 9.20 40.67 -1.41
CA PRO A 224 8.77 41.97 -0.89
C PRO A 224 7.59 41.93 0.10
N ALA A 225 7.00 40.77 0.37
CA ALA A 225 5.80 40.67 1.23
C ALA A 225 6.08 41.07 2.69
N CYS A 226 7.27 40.77 3.20
CA CYS A 226 7.76 41.22 4.49
C CYS A 226 8.95 42.19 4.31
N ALA A 227 8.72 43.48 4.55
CA ALA A 227 9.71 44.55 4.33
C ALA A 227 10.94 44.50 5.25
N THR A 228 10.89 43.74 6.35
CA THR A 228 12.03 43.55 7.28
C THR A 228 12.72 42.20 7.11
N CYS A 229 12.21 41.32 6.25
CA CYS A 229 12.74 39.98 6.06
C CYS A 229 13.87 39.93 5.02
N GLY A 230 14.53 38.78 4.92
CA GLY A 230 15.52 38.51 3.86
C GLY A 230 14.90 38.42 2.46
N PRO A 231 15.72 38.40 1.40
CA PRO A 231 15.22 38.22 0.04
C PRO A 231 14.59 36.83 -0.14
N ASP A 232 13.78 36.67 -1.19
CA ASP A 232 13.26 35.36 -1.57
C ASP A 232 14.39 34.50 -2.18
N TYR A 233 14.66 33.37 -1.55
CA TYR A 233 15.67 32.39 -1.96
C TYR A 233 15.07 31.13 -2.58
N TYR A 234 13.76 31.12 -2.87
CA TYR A 234 13.09 30.00 -3.50
C TYR A 234 13.77 29.60 -4.82
N THR A 235 13.88 28.29 -5.03
CA THR A 235 14.29 27.71 -6.31
C THR A 235 13.30 26.62 -6.70
N ASN A 236 13.00 26.53 -8.01
CA ASN A 236 12.07 25.53 -8.54
C ASN A 236 12.74 24.15 -8.65
N THR A 237 13.11 23.57 -7.51
CA THR A 237 13.64 22.21 -7.37
C THR A 237 12.60 21.31 -6.71
N ALA A 238 12.71 19.99 -6.93
CA ALA A 238 11.75 19.03 -6.41
C ALA A 238 11.66 18.97 -4.87
N TYR A 239 12.69 19.45 -4.18
CA TYR A 239 12.70 19.45 -2.72
C TYR A 239 11.77 20.54 -2.14
N ARG A 240 11.43 21.60 -2.91
CA ARG A 240 10.51 22.69 -2.48
C ARG A 240 9.05 22.41 -2.81
N SER A 241 8.60 21.15 -2.74
CA SER A 241 7.29 20.74 -3.28
C SER A 241 6.17 20.67 -2.24
N SER A 242 6.54 20.55 -0.97
CA SER A 242 5.64 20.55 0.20
C SER A 242 6.49 20.81 1.44
N ASP A 243 5.86 21.19 2.53
CA ASP A 243 6.40 21.23 3.89
C ASP A 243 6.34 19.86 4.60
N HIS A 244 5.73 18.84 3.98
CA HIS A 244 5.60 17.49 4.50
C HIS A 244 6.27 16.45 3.60
N ASP A 245 6.88 15.42 4.21
CA ASP A 245 7.38 14.27 3.46
C ASP A 245 6.26 13.30 3.05
N PRO A 246 6.24 12.81 1.80
CA PRO A 246 5.30 11.78 1.39
C PRO A 246 5.46 10.46 2.16
N VAL A 247 4.34 9.86 2.57
CA VAL A 247 4.32 8.47 3.03
C VAL A 247 4.19 7.53 1.83
N VAL A 248 5.15 6.61 1.67
CA VAL A 248 5.16 5.57 0.64
C VAL A 248 4.79 4.24 1.27
N ILE A 249 3.76 3.58 0.73
CA ILE A 249 3.20 2.32 1.25
C ILE A 249 3.26 1.29 0.12
N GLY A 250 3.84 0.12 0.42
CA GLY A 250 3.84 -1.03 -0.48
C GLY A 250 2.69 -1.97 -0.15
N LEU A 251 1.78 -2.17 -1.09
CA LEU A 251 0.69 -3.14 -0.98
C LEU A 251 1.07 -4.42 -1.72
N ASN A 252 0.70 -5.56 -1.14
CA ASN A 252 0.84 -6.89 -1.71
C ASN A 252 -0.55 -7.51 -1.84
N LEU A 253 -1.30 -7.03 -2.83
CA LEU A 253 -2.70 -7.43 -3.10
C LEU A 253 -2.71 -8.73 -3.90
N LEU A 254 -2.38 -9.84 -3.25
CA LEU A 254 -2.31 -11.15 -3.92
C LEU A 254 -3.62 -11.92 -3.76
N LYS A 255 -4.14 -12.42 -4.88
CA LYS A 255 -5.33 -13.25 -4.86
C LYS A 255 -5.01 -14.71 -4.59
N GLN A 256 -5.71 -15.30 -3.62
CA GLN A 256 -5.52 -16.70 -3.25
C GLN A 256 -6.40 -17.60 -4.10
N ILE A 257 -5.80 -18.58 -4.78
CA ILE A 257 -6.47 -19.58 -5.60
C ILE A 257 -6.03 -20.96 -5.14
N GLY A 258 -6.95 -21.70 -4.52
CA GLY A 258 -6.71 -23.03 -3.98
C GLY A 258 -7.48 -24.10 -4.73
N GLY A 259 -6.83 -25.23 -5.00
CA GLY A 259 -7.47 -26.46 -5.45
C GLY A 259 -7.98 -27.31 -4.30
N THR A 260 -8.30 -28.56 -4.60
CA THR A 260 -8.87 -29.54 -3.69
C THR A 260 -7.82 -30.62 -3.35
N ALA A 261 -8.29 -31.81 -2.97
CA ALA A 261 -7.43 -33.00 -2.87
C ALA A 261 -7.50 -33.89 -4.13
N GLY A 262 -8.24 -33.44 -5.15
CA GLY A 262 -8.43 -34.11 -6.43
C GLY A 262 -7.45 -33.64 -7.49
N ARG A 263 -7.70 -33.98 -8.75
CA ARG A 263 -6.95 -33.38 -9.86
C ARG A 263 -7.71 -32.15 -10.33
N ASP A 264 -7.12 -30.99 -10.14
CA ASP A 264 -7.71 -29.71 -10.44
C ASP A 264 -7.08 -29.05 -11.67
N THR A 265 -7.84 -28.18 -12.33
CA THR A 265 -7.33 -27.27 -13.34
C THR A 265 -7.60 -25.86 -12.84
N LEU A 266 -6.53 -25.18 -12.41
CA LEU A 266 -6.59 -23.85 -11.83
C LEU A 266 -6.04 -22.84 -12.84
N THR A 267 -6.77 -21.74 -12.99
CA THR A 267 -6.38 -20.62 -13.83
C THR A 267 -6.47 -19.35 -13.00
N GLY A 268 -5.34 -18.64 -12.93
CA GLY A 268 -5.24 -17.33 -12.32
C GLY A 268 -5.92 -16.24 -13.13
N THR A 269 -5.53 -15.03 -12.84
CA THR A 269 -6.12 -13.81 -13.32
C THR A 269 -5.14 -13.07 -14.23
N ALA A 270 -5.33 -11.75 -14.39
CA ALA A 270 -4.40 -10.91 -15.12
C ALA A 270 -3.50 -10.07 -14.20
N GLY A 271 -3.59 -10.28 -12.89
CA GLY A 271 -2.70 -9.68 -11.89
C GLY A 271 -2.15 -10.75 -10.95
N ASP A 272 -1.29 -10.32 -10.03
CA ASP A 272 -0.49 -11.21 -9.18
C ASP A 272 -1.36 -12.17 -8.33
N ASP A 273 -1.18 -13.48 -8.54
CA ASP A 273 -1.92 -14.54 -7.84
C ASP A 273 -1.00 -15.41 -6.96
N VAL A 274 -1.60 -16.05 -5.95
CA VAL A 274 -1.01 -17.19 -5.22
C VAL A 274 -1.85 -18.41 -5.53
N ILE A 275 -1.25 -19.37 -6.22
CA ILE A 275 -1.91 -20.58 -6.70
C ILE A 275 -1.33 -21.79 -5.96
N ALA A 276 -2.20 -22.53 -5.27
CA ALA A 276 -1.87 -23.79 -4.62
C ALA A 276 -2.82 -24.88 -5.12
N GLY A 277 -2.30 -25.86 -5.88
CA GLY A 277 -3.07 -27.01 -6.37
C GLY A 277 -3.61 -27.85 -5.21
N GLY A 278 -2.76 -28.12 -4.23
CA GLY A 278 -3.08 -28.97 -3.11
C GLY A 278 -2.67 -30.41 -3.38
N ILE A 279 -3.42 -31.36 -2.83
CA ILE A 279 -3.13 -32.78 -3.05
C ILE A 279 -3.71 -33.16 -4.39
N GLY A 280 -2.94 -33.85 -5.24
CA GLY A 280 -3.41 -34.20 -6.57
C GLY A 280 -2.36 -33.85 -7.61
N ALA A 281 -2.60 -34.24 -8.85
CA ALA A 281 -1.72 -33.86 -9.95
C ALA A 281 -2.50 -32.83 -10.77
N ASP A 282 -2.19 -31.57 -10.52
CA ASP A 282 -2.97 -30.42 -10.93
C ASP A 282 -2.37 -29.75 -12.17
N THR A 283 -3.20 -29.01 -12.89
CA THR A 283 -2.77 -28.14 -13.99
C THR A 283 -2.97 -26.70 -13.58
N LEU A 284 -1.87 -25.95 -13.43
CA LEU A 284 -1.83 -24.60 -12.89
C LEU A 284 -1.43 -23.63 -14.00
N THR A 285 -2.24 -22.58 -14.20
CA THR A 285 -1.96 -21.49 -15.15
C THR A 285 -2.02 -20.18 -14.38
N GLY A 286 -0.94 -19.39 -14.39
CA GLY A 286 -0.86 -18.11 -13.68
C GLY A 286 -1.61 -17.00 -14.39
N GLY A 287 -1.34 -16.85 -15.69
CA GLY A 287 -1.84 -15.77 -16.51
C GLY A 287 -0.80 -14.66 -16.66
N ALA A 288 -1.25 -13.42 -16.45
CA ALA A 288 -0.36 -12.26 -16.41
C ALA A 288 -0.25 -11.76 -14.99
N GLY A 289 0.85 -11.08 -14.65
CA GLY A 289 1.14 -10.73 -13.26
C GLY A 289 2.43 -11.41 -12.83
N ALA A 290 2.81 -11.20 -11.58
CA ALA A 290 3.89 -11.92 -10.92
C ALA A 290 3.28 -12.99 -10.01
N ASP A 291 3.16 -14.21 -10.52
CA ASP A 291 2.39 -15.27 -9.86
C ASP A 291 3.25 -16.16 -8.98
N GLN A 292 2.67 -16.66 -7.89
CA GLN A 292 3.30 -17.59 -6.96
C GLN A 292 2.64 -18.96 -7.02
N PHE A 293 3.38 -19.98 -7.43
CA PHE A 293 2.95 -21.38 -7.39
C PHE A 293 3.46 -22.03 -6.12
N VAL A 294 2.57 -22.24 -5.15
CA VAL A 294 2.94 -22.63 -3.78
C VAL A 294 2.78 -24.12 -3.57
N PHE A 295 3.87 -24.76 -3.12
CA PHE A 295 3.90 -26.16 -2.73
C PHE A 295 4.16 -26.26 -1.23
N THR A 296 3.34 -27.04 -0.53
CA THR A 296 3.41 -27.14 0.95
C THR A 296 3.64 -28.57 1.44
N SER A 297 3.42 -29.59 0.59
CA SER A 297 3.57 -30.98 0.98
C SER A 297 4.25 -31.84 -0.06
N LEU A 298 5.08 -32.80 0.39
CA LEU A 298 5.55 -33.90 -0.48
C LEU A 298 4.41 -34.89 -0.81
N ARG A 299 3.20 -34.67 -0.29
CA ARG A 299 2.02 -35.48 -0.64
C ARG A 299 1.30 -34.95 -1.87
N ASP A 300 1.64 -33.75 -2.32
CA ASP A 300 1.14 -33.20 -3.57
C ASP A 300 1.57 -34.16 -4.70
N GLY A 301 0.70 -34.30 -5.69
CA GLY A 301 1.03 -35.06 -6.88
C GLY A 301 2.00 -34.27 -7.75
N VAL A 302 2.32 -34.82 -8.91
CA VAL A 302 3.18 -34.10 -9.86
C VAL A 302 2.32 -33.12 -10.64
N ASP A 303 2.40 -31.85 -10.27
CA ASP A 303 1.65 -30.77 -10.90
C ASP A 303 2.28 -30.36 -12.23
N THR A 304 1.52 -29.61 -13.03
CA THR A 304 1.97 -29.01 -14.29
C THR A 304 1.68 -27.52 -14.28
N ILE A 305 2.72 -26.69 -14.34
CA ILE A 305 2.57 -25.24 -14.58
C ILE A 305 2.65 -24.99 -16.08
N THR A 306 1.65 -24.32 -16.64
CA THR A 306 1.46 -24.21 -18.10
C THR A 306 2.15 -23.01 -18.74
N ASP A 307 2.38 -21.93 -17.99
CA ASP A 307 2.75 -20.61 -18.54
C ASP A 307 3.80 -19.83 -17.73
N PHE A 308 4.57 -20.51 -16.88
CA PHE A 308 5.60 -19.90 -16.03
C PHE A 308 6.53 -18.93 -16.78
N GLN A 309 6.65 -17.71 -16.27
CA GLN A 309 7.49 -16.63 -16.79
C GLN A 309 8.72 -16.41 -15.89
N PRO A 310 9.93 -16.85 -16.31
CA PRO A 310 11.16 -16.64 -15.53
C PRO A 310 11.43 -15.16 -15.24
N GLY A 311 11.84 -14.86 -14.01
CA GLY A 311 12.10 -13.52 -13.51
C GLY A 311 10.85 -12.79 -13.00
N ILE A 312 9.66 -13.21 -13.43
CA ILE A 312 8.37 -12.63 -13.04
C ILE A 312 7.71 -13.55 -12.00
N ASP A 313 7.41 -14.80 -12.38
CA ASP A 313 6.74 -15.77 -11.52
C ASP A 313 7.71 -16.42 -10.53
N ARG A 314 7.14 -17.05 -9.49
CA ARG A 314 7.87 -17.77 -8.45
C ARG A 314 7.25 -19.12 -8.16
N ILE A 315 8.09 -20.13 -7.99
CA ILE A 315 7.73 -21.40 -7.35
C ILE A 315 8.12 -21.29 -5.89
N VAL A 316 7.15 -21.39 -4.98
CA VAL A 316 7.37 -21.18 -3.55
C VAL A 316 7.42 -22.53 -2.84
N LEU A 317 8.60 -22.89 -2.33
CA LEU A 317 8.87 -24.17 -1.65
C LEU A 317 9.17 -23.98 -0.15
N THR A 318 9.15 -22.75 0.35
CA THR A 318 9.55 -22.37 1.72
C THR A 318 8.89 -23.24 2.79
N GLN A 319 7.57 -23.46 2.70
CA GLN A 319 6.87 -24.31 3.67
C GLN A 319 7.17 -25.79 3.48
N LEU A 320 7.20 -26.26 2.23
CA LEU A 320 7.52 -27.64 1.90
C LEU A 320 8.89 -28.05 2.44
N LEU A 321 9.94 -27.27 2.17
CA LEU A 321 11.30 -27.58 2.58
C LEU A 321 11.44 -27.63 4.11
N ARG A 322 10.83 -26.67 4.82
CA ARG A 322 10.79 -26.68 6.28
C ARG A 322 10.05 -27.91 6.83
N SER A 323 8.96 -28.32 6.19
CA SER A 323 8.17 -29.49 6.63
C SER A 323 8.96 -30.80 6.64
N VAL A 324 10.04 -30.87 5.86
CA VAL A 324 10.93 -32.04 5.76
C VAL A 324 12.32 -31.79 6.39
N GLY A 325 12.47 -30.69 7.12
CA GLY A 325 13.70 -30.38 7.89
C GLY A 325 14.83 -29.76 7.07
N ILE A 326 14.58 -29.29 5.85
CA ILE A 326 15.59 -28.63 5.01
C ILE A 326 15.63 -27.14 5.36
N THR A 327 16.79 -26.65 5.81
CA THR A 327 17.02 -25.25 6.22
C THR A 327 18.16 -24.58 5.45
N SER A 328 18.59 -25.18 4.33
CA SER A 328 19.65 -24.61 3.50
C SER A 328 19.26 -23.23 2.96
N ALA A 329 20.20 -22.27 3.02
CA ALA A 329 20.04 -20.94 2.42
C ALA A 329 20.11 -20.97 0.88
N ASN A 330 20.55 -22.07 0.27
CA ASN A 330 20.48 -22.30 -1.16
C ASN A 330 20.25 -23.79 -1.45
N PRO A 331 19.00 -24.28 -1.31
CA PRO A 331 18.64 -25.68 -1.49
C PRO A 331 18.96 -26.22 -2.88
N ILE A 332 18.99 -25.36 -3.90
CA ILE A 332 19.37 -25.74 -5.27
C ILE A 332 20.86 -26.10 -5.31
N ALA A 333 21.73 -25.21 -4.84
CA ALA A 333 23.18 -25.46 -4.82
C ALA A 333 23.56 -26.61 -3.87
N SER A 334 22.79 -26.79 -2.79
CA SER A 334 22.97 -27.91 -1.86
C SER A 334 22.42 -29.25 -2.38
N GLY A 335 21.71 -29.28 -3.52
CA GLY A 335 21.17 -30.51 -4.11
C GLY A 335 19.81 -30.96 -3.56
N TYR A 336 19.22 -30.22 -2.61
CA TYR A 336 17.89 -30.50 -2.05
C TYR A 336 16.75 -30.17 -3.00
N VAL A 337 16.92 -29.14 -3.85
CA VAL A 337 16.00 -28.84 -4.95
C VAL A 337 16.68 -29.25 -6.24
N THR A 338 16.06 -30.18 -6.95
CA THR A 338 16.62 -30.76 -8.17
C THR A 338 15.85 -30.29 -9.40
N CYS A 339 16.49 -30.38 -10.56
CA CYS A 339 15.82 -30.22 -11.84
C CYS A 339 16.27 -31.30 -12.82
N LYS A 340 15.31 -31.91 -13.52
CA LYS A 340 15.52 -32.84 -14.61
C LYS A 340 14.83 -32.33 -15.88
N ALA A 341 15.55 -32.26 -16.99
CA ALA A 341 14.95 -31.93 -18.29
C ALA A 341 14.03 -33.06 -18.77
N VAL A 342 12.84 -32.69 -19.24
CA VAL A 342 11.84 -33.59 -19.84
C VAL A 342 11.42 -32.99 -21.19
N GLY A 343 12.15 -33.32 -22.25
CA GLY A 343 11.98 -32.65 -23.54
C GLY A 343 12.33 -31.16 -23.43
N ALA A 344 11.37 -30.28 -23.74
CA ALA A 344 11.50 -28.83 -23.58
C ALA A 344 11.05 -28.31 -22.19
N ASP A 345 10.56 -29.20 -21.34
CA ASP A 345 10.01 -28.88 -20.02
C ASP A 345 11.04 -29.18 -18.90
N ALA A 346 10.81 -28.60 -17.72
CA ALA A 346 11.65 -28.77 -16.54
C ALA A 346 10.85 -29.47 -15.45
N MET A 347 11.32 -30.64 -15.02
CA MET A 347 10.78 -31.32 -13.86
C MET A 347 11.55 -30.87 -12.62
N ILE A 348 10.92 -30.06 -11.77
CA ILE A 348 11.45 -29.66 -10.47
C ILE A 348 11.07 -30.72 -9.44
N GLY A 349 12.01 -31.07 -8.58
CA GLY A 349 11.80 -32.02 -7.50
C GLY A 349 12.49 -31.60 -6.21
N VAL A 350 12.14 -32.29 -5.12
CA VAL A 350 12.83 -32.16 -3.84
C VAL A 350 13.46 -33.50 -3.46
N ASP A 351 14.76 -33.44 -3.18
CA ASP A 351 15.54 -34.53 -2.64
C ASP A 351 15.74 -34.30 -1.13
N PRO A 352 15.20 -35.15 -0.25
CA PRO A 352 15.25 -34.92 1.20
C PRO A 352 16.65 -35.11 1.80
N ASP A 353 17.56 -35.84 1.15
CA ASP A 353 18.93 -36.05 1.63
C ASP A 353 20.01 -35.54 0.65
N ALA A 354 19.59 -34.74 -0.33
CA ALA A 354 20.39 -34.09 -1.35
C ALA A 354 21.21 -35.04 -2.23
N SER A 355 22.39 -35.46 -1.76
CA SER A 355 23.26 -36.38 -2.49
C SER A 355 23.34 -37.74 -1.81
N GLY A 356 22.39 -38.05 -0.92
CA GLY A 356 22.32 -39.30 -0.21
C GLY A 356 21.68 -40.41 -1.05
N ALA A 357 21.04 -41.35 -0.36
CA ALA A 357 20.46 -42.52 -1.00
C ALA A 357 18.97 -42.32 -1.34
N ALA A 358 18.34 -41.29 -0.79
CA ALA A 358 16.98 -40.94 -1.15
C ALA A 358 16.92 -40.53 -2.62
N VAL A 359 15.76 -40.78 -3.22
CA VAL A 359 15.51 -40.36 -4.60
C VAL A 359 14.71 -39.08 -4.55
N SER A 360 15.19 -38.06 -5.27
CA SER A 360 14.42 -36.86 -5.54
C SER A 360 13.00 -37.17 -5.99
N ARG A 361 12.03 -36.58 -5.29
CA ARG A 361 10.61 -36.69 -5.62
C ARG A 361 10.24 -35.54 -6.55
N ASN A 362 9.67 -35.89 -7.70
CA ASN A 362 9.11 -34.91 -8.62
C ASN A 362 7.96 -34.16 -7.95
N LEU A 363 7.93 -32.84 -8.12
CA LEU A 363 6.88 -31.97 -7.59
C LEU A 363 6.09 -31.33 -8.73
N VAL A 364 6.79 -30.75 -9.69
CA VAL A 364 6.13 -29.94 -10.72
C VAL A 364 6.87 -30.00 -12.04
N LEU A 365 6.11 -30.19 -13.11
CA LEU A 365 6.56 -30.01 -14.48
C LEU A 365 6.26 -28.58 -14.92
N VAL A 366 7.30 -27.81 -15.21
CA VAL A 366 7.18 -26.45 -15.75
C VAL A 366 7.25 -26.52 -17.27
N LYS A 367 6.11 -26.24 -17.93
CA LYS A 367 5.98 -26.32 -19.37
C LYS A 367 6.83 -25.28 -20.09
N ASN A 368 7.44 -25.69 -21.21
CA ASN A 368 8.22 -24.84 -22.10
C ASN A 368 9.39 -24.10 -21.42
N GLN A 369 9.89 -24.62 -20.29
CA GLN A 369 11.05 -24.10 -19.58
C GLN A 369 12.09 -25.19 -19.42
N GLY A 370 13.37 -24.88 -19.65
CA GLY A 370 14.48 -25.78 -19.33
C GLY A 370 14.94 -25.63 -17.88
N CYS A 371 15.87 -26.47 -17.41
CA CYS A 371 16.39 -26.41 -16.04
C CYS A 371 17.13 -25.11 -15.65
N ALA A 372 17.37 -24.21 -16.60
CA ALA A 372 17.80 -22.85 -16.30
C ALA A 372 16.76 -22.07 -15.48
N VAL A 373 15.50 -22.54 -15.41
CA VAL A 373 14.48 -21.96 -14.53
C VAL A 373 14.76 -22.21 -13.05
N ALA A 374 15.52 -23.26 -12.69
CA ALA A 374 15.80 -23.62 -11.31
C ALA A 374 16.89 -22.70 -10.71
N THR A 375 16.51 -21.48 -10.33
CA THR A 375 17.40 -20.47 -9.73
C THR A 375 16.73 -19.82 -8.52
N PRO A 376 17.51 -19.22 -7.60
CA PRO A 376 16.95 -18.42 -6.49
C PRO A 376 16.07 -17.25 -6.95
N GLY A 377 16.21 -16.81 -8.21
CA GLY A 377 15.38 -15.77 -8.79
C GLY A 377 14.04 -16.26 -9.32
N ASN A 378 13.76 -17.57 -9.32
CA ASN A 378 12.49 -18.16 -9.77
C ASN A 378 11.89 -19.12 -8.74
N ILE A 379 12.69 -19.59 -7.79
CA ILE A 379 12.27 -20.50 -6.73
C ILE A 379 12.56 -19.84 -5.39
N GLU A 380 11.53 -19.69 -4.56
CA GLU A 380 11.61 -19.21 -3.19
C GLU A 380 11.73 -20.39 -2.22
N PHE A 381 12.60 -20.29 -1.21
CA PHE A 381 12.90 -21.35 -0.25
C PHE A 381 13.18 -20.83 1.16
#